data_AF-A0A1H7U5W0-F1
#
_entry.id   AF-A0A1H7U5W0-F1
#
_cell.length_a   1.000
_cell.length_b   1.000
_cell.length_c   1.000
_cell.angle_alpha   90.00
_cell.angle_beta   90.00
_cell.angle_gamma   90.00
#
_symmetry.space_group_name_H-M   'P 1'
#
loop_
_entity.id
_entity.type
_entity.pdbx_description
1 polymer ?
#
loop_
_entity_poly.entity_id
_entity_poly.type
_entity_poly.pdbx_seq_one_letter_code
_entity_poly.pdbx_strand_id
1 'polypeptide(L)' 'MPFKTSCLSGCGATITAGSPEEVGVLLMEHMDDQHNTPVDPAEVSKFAIQTRGEVLVAGPSS' A
#
# COMPACT_ATOMS: atom_id res chain seq x y z
N MET A 1 12.16 -7.06 2.60
CA MET A 1 11.08 -6.70 3.54
C MET A 1 10.02 -6.01 2.71
N PRO A 2 8.77 -6.49 2.68
CA PRO A 2 7.76 -5.91 1.80
C PRO A 2 7.36 -4.51 2.25
N PHE A 3 7.01 -3.66 1.30
CA PHE A 3 6.42 -2.34 1.51
C PHE A 3 4.92 -2.44 1.31
N LYS A 4 4.14 -1.67 2.06
CA LYS A 4 2.68 -1.59 1.87
C LYS A 4 2.16 -0.17 1.91
N THR A 5 1.03 0.05 1.26
CA THR A 5 0.23 1.27 1.42
C THR A 5 -1.27 0.95 1.30
N SER A 6 -2.10 1.81 1.86
CA SER A 6 -3.57 1.71 1.72
C SER A 6 -4.04 2.57 0.55
N CYS A 7 -5.15 2.18 -0.07
CA CYS A 7 -5.80 2.99 -1.10
C CYS A 7 -6.14 4.40 -0.58
N LEU A 8 -5.91 5.40 -1.43
CA LEU A 8 -6.12 6.82 -1.10
C LEU A 8 -7.61 7.19 -1.03
N SER A 9 -8.48 6.45 -1.71
CA SER A 9 -9.94 6.64 -1.69
C SER A 9 -10.63 5.94 -0.51
N GLY A 10 -9.89 5.24 0.35
CA GLY A 10 -10.46 4.57 1.53
C GLY A 10 -11.35 3.36 1.20
N CYS A 11 -11.17 2.70 0.05
CA CYS A 11 -11.98 1.55 -0.36
C CYS A 11 -11.62 0.23 0.34
N GLY A 12 -10.60 0.24 1.21
CA GLY A 12 -10.13 -0.93 1.97
C GLY A 12 -9.04 -1.76 1.27
N ALA A 13 -8.68 -1.45 0.02
CA ALA A 13 -7.58 -2.11 -0.65
C ALA A 13 -6.23 -1.75 -0.02
N THR A 14 -5.36 -2.77 0.12
CA THR A 14 -3.97 -2.61 0.55
C THR A 14 -3.04 -3.17 -0.53
N ILE A 15 -2.12 -2.34 -0.99
CA ILE A 15 -1.10 -2.71 -1.98
C ILE A 15 0.16 -3.11 -1.23
N THR A 16 0.80 -4.22 -1.63
CA THR A 16 2.05 -4.70 -1.03
C THR A 16 3.03 -5.10 -2.14
N ALA A 17 4.30 -4.67 -2.04
CA ALA A 17 5.33 -5.01 -3.02
C ALA A 17 6.74 -5.11 -2.42
N GLY A 18 7.74 -5.43 -3.24
CA GLY A 18 9.13 -5.58 -2.83
C GLY A 18 9.86 -4.26 -2.56
N SER A 19 9.40 -3.18 -3.17
CA SER A 19 9.96 -1.83 -3.10
C SER A 19 8.87 -0.74 -3.03
N PRO A 20 9.18 0.46 -2.51
CA PRO A 20 8.27 1.62 -2.56
C PRO A 20 7.82 1.97 -3.98
N GLU A 21 8.72 1.87 -4.95
CA GLU A 21 8.47 2.18 -6.35
C GLU A 21 7.43 1.24 -6.96
N GLU A 22 7.55 -0.07 -6.70
CA GLU A 22 6.53 -1.04 -7.11
C GLU A 22 5.19 -0.80 -6.43
N VAL A 23 5.19 -0.43 -5.13
CA VAL A 23 3.95 -0.01 -4.45
C VAL A 23 3.32 1.20 -5.15
N GLY A 24 4.14 2.15 -5.60
CA GLY A 24 3.67 3.35 -6.30
C GLY A 24 2.99 3.03 -7.63
N VAL A 25 3.60 2.15 -8.44
CA VAL A 25 3.02 1.69 -9.72
C VAL A 25 1.70 0.96 -9.49
N LEU A 26 1.67 -0.01 -8.57
CA LEU A 26 0.46 -0.78 -8.28
C LEU A 26 -0.67 0.08 -7.69
N LEU A 27 -0.32 1.08 -6.88
CA LEU A 27 -1.30 2.04 -6.35
C LEU A 27 -1.84 2.95 -7.46
N MET A 28 -0.99 3.41 -8.39
CA MET A 28 -1.43 4.16 -9.57
C MET A 28 -2.44 3.35 -10.39
N GLU A 29 -2.10 2.10 -10.75
CA GLU A 29 -3.00 1.21 -11.51
C GLU A 29 -4.34 1.01 -10.79
N HIS A 30 -4.30 0.73 -9.47
CA HIS A 30 -5.51 0.59 -8.68
C HIS A 30 -6.38 1.86 -8.69
N MET A 31 -5.76 3.04 -8.54
CA MET A 31 -6.48 4.31 -8.50
C MET A 31 -7.09 4.68 -9.86
N ASP A 32 -6.44 4.31 -10.96
CA ASP A 32 -7.00 4.49 -12.31
C ASP A 32 -8.16 3.51 -12.55
N ASP A 33 -7.94 2.21 -12.33
CA ASP A 33 -8.92 1.17 -12.63
C ASP A 33 -10.18 1.24 -11.75
N GLN A 34 -10.01 1.48 -10.44
CA GLN A 34 -11.12 1.36 -9.47
C GLN A 34 -11.76 2.70 -9.13
N HIS A 35 -11.02 3.81 -9.32
CA HIS A 35 -11.46 5.13 -8.91
C HIS A 35 -11.42 6.16 -10.03
N ASN A 36 -10.96 5.79 -11.23
CA ASN A 36 -10.83 6.68 -12.39
C ASN A 36 -10.14 8.01 -12.01
N THR A 37 -9.18 7.90 -11.09
CA THR A 37 -8.45 9.02 -10.47
C THR A 37 -6.96 8.72 -10.56
N PRO A 38 -6.34 8.86 -11.75
CA PRO A 38 -4.93 8.56 -11.92
C PRO A 38 -4.07 9.44 -11.00
N VAL A 39 -3.06 8.83 -10.39
CA VAL A 39 -2.12 9.48 -9.47
C VAL A 39 -0.69 9.31 -9.98
N ASP A 40 0.20 10.22 -9.60
CA ASP A 40 1.60 10.08 -9.96
C ASP A 40 2.27 8.96 -9.14
N PRO A 41 2.86 7.93 -9.76
CA PRO A 41 3.44 6.79 -9.05
C PRO A 41 4.64 7.19 -8.19
N ALA A 42 5.41 8.22 -8.58
CA ALA A 42 6.56 8.69 -7.80
C ALA A 42 6.10 9.46 -6.55
N GLU A 43 5.06 10.28 -6.64
CA GLU A 43 4.45 10.93 -5.48
C GLU A 43 3.87 9.89 -4.50
N VAL A 44 3.11 8.92 -4.99
CA VAL A 44 2.43 7.97 -4.10
C VAL A 44 3.35 6.87 -3.55
N SER A 45 4.48 6.60 -4.20
CA SER A 45 5.53 5.71 -3.65
C SER A 45 6.06 6.19 -2.29
N LYS A 46 6.03 7.50 -2.02
CA LYS A 46 6.47 8.10 -0.75
C LYS A 46 5.57 7.71 0.42
N PHE A 47 4.35 7.25 0.16
CA PHE A 47 3.43 6.75 1.18
C PHE A 47 3.67 5.28 1.54
N ALA A 48 4.54 4.59 0.81
CA ALA A 48 4.83 3.19 1.07
C ALA A 48 5.57 3.03 2.41
N ILE A 49 5.01 2.23 3.30
CA ILE A 49 5.57 1.94 4.62
C ILE A 49 6.26 0.58 4.57
N GLN A 50 7.52 0.53 5.01
CA GLN A 50 8.23 -0.74 5.16
C GLN A 50 7.55 -1.57 6.26
N THR A 51 7.11 -2.77 5.91
CA THR A 51 6.66 -3.72 6.91
C THR A 51 7.90 -4.33 7.58
N ARG A 52 8.13 -3.98 8.85
CA ARG A 52 8.90 -4.86 9.72
C ARG A 52 8.05 -6.12 9.86
N GLY A 53 8.64 -7.31 9.63
CA GLY A 53 7.93 -8.56 9.82
C GLY A 53 7.30 -8.54 11.21
N GLU A 54 5.98 -8.32 11.26
CA GLU A 54 5.21 -8.39 12.48
C GLU A 54 5.34 -9.83 12.95
N VAL A 55 6.17 -10.04 13.97
CA VAL A 55 5.91 -11.09 14.94
C VAL A 55 4.53 -10.74 15.48
N LEU A 56 3.52 -11.45 14.98
CA LEU A 56 2.16 -11.44 15.48
C LEU A 56 2.22 -11.83 16.97
N VAL A 57 2.38 -10.86 17.86
CA VAL A 57 2.04 -11.07 19.26
C VAL A 57 0.52 -11.03 19.28
N ALA A 58 -0.09 -12.20 19.16
CA ALA A 58 -1.48 -12.41 19.52
C ALA A 58 -1.66 -11.86 20.94
N GLY A 59 -2.28 -10.68 21.07
CA GLY A 59 -2.70 -10.18 22.37
C GLY A 59 -3.67 -11.20 22.98
N PRO A 60 -3.65 -11.40 24.31
CA PRO A 60 -4.54 -12.37 24.93
C PRO A 60 -5.99 -11.93 24.70
N SER A 61 -6.79 -12.84 24.14
CA SER A 61 -8.24 -12.75 24.14
C SER A 61 -8.70 -12.55 25.59
N SER A 62 -9.45 -11.48 25.86
CA SER A 62 -10.21 -11.28 27.10
C SER A 62 -11.69 -11.40 26.81
#